data_AF-A0ABD0MZ23-F1
#
_entry.id   AF-A0ABD0MZ23-F1
#
_cell.length_a   1.000
_cell.length_b   1.000
_cell.length_c   1.000
_cell.angle_alpha   90.00
_cell.angle_beta   90.00
_cell.angle_gamma   90.00
#
_symmetry.space_group_name_H-M   'P 1'
#
loop_
_entity.id
_entity.type
_entity.pdbx_description
1 polymer ?
#
loop_
_entity_poly.entity_id
_entity_poly.type
_entity_poly.pdbx_seq_one_letter_code
_entity_poly.pdbx_strand_id
1 'polypeptide(L)' 'VEVMPCSRIAHIERAHKPYTEDLATHVRRNALRVAEVWMDEYKSHVYMAWNVPQQ' A
#
# COMPACT_ATOMS: atom_id res chain seq x y z
N VAL A 1 15.97 -3.65 6.54
CA VAL A 1 14.81 -4.48 6.94
C VAL A 1 15.28 -5.92 6.90
N GLU A 2 15.08 -6.67 7.99
CA GLU A 2 15.57 -8.05 8.12
C GLU A 2 14.45 -8.97 8.57
N VAL A 3 14.48 -10.23 8.14
CA VAL A 3 13.54 -11.28 8.56
C VAL A 3 14.33 -12.32 9.37
N MET A 4 13.94 -12.52 10.63
CA MET A 4 14.66 -13.42 11.56
C MET A 4 14.07 -14.85 11.52
N PRO A 5 14.76 -15.85 10.95
CA PRO A 5 14.20 -17.19 10.75
C PRO A 5 13.92 -17.97 12.05
N CYS A 6 14.58 -17.60 13.15
CA CYS A 6 14.36 -18.19 14.48
C CYS A 6 13.11 -17.67 15.19
N SER A 7 12.56 -16.52 14.77
CA SER A 7 11.33 -15.95 15.33
C SER A 7 10.16 -16.26 14.40
N ARG A 8 9.30 -17.20 14.80
CA ARG A 8 8.21 -17.71 13.96
C ARG A 8 6.84 -17.32 14.51
N ILE A 9 6.03 -16.66 13.68
CA ILE A 9 4.63 -16.28 13.98
C ILE A 9 3.76 -16.74 12.83
N ALA A 10 2.67 -17.46 13.12
CA ALA A 10 1.67 -17.82 12.11
C ALA A 10 0.69 -16.65 11.91
N HIS A 11 0.34 -16.36 10.66
CA HIS A 11 -0.66 -15.35 10.30
C HIS A 11 -1.83 -16.01 9.56
N ILE A 12 -3.06 -15.74 9.99
CA ILE A 12 -4.27 -16.14 9.27
C ILE A 12 -4.60 -15.05 8.26
N GLU A 13 -4.29 -15.30 6.99
CA GLU A 13 -4.64 -14.43 5.88
C GLU A 13 -6.17 -14.43 5.66
N ARG A 14 -6.73 -13.28 5.29
CA ARG A 14 -8.18 -13.11 5.13
C ARG A 14 -8.46 -12.60 3.72
N ALA A 15 -9.28 -13.35 3.00
CA ALA A 15 -9.81 -12.96 1.69
C ALA A 15 -10.58 -11.63 1.70
N HIS A 16 -11.27 -11.31 2.80
CA HIS A 16 -11.99 -10.04 2.98
C HIS A 16 -11.82 -9.47 4.39
N LYS A 17 -11.90 -8.14 4.53
CA LYS A 17 -11.73 -7.44 5.81
C LYS A 17 -13.09 -7.21 6.47
N PRO A 18 -13.39 -7.79 7.64
CA PRO A 18 -14.75 -7.80 8.20
C PRO A 18 -15.23 -6.44 8.74
N TYR A 19 -14.35 -5.43 8.79
CA TYR A 19 -14.63 -4.12 9.37
C TYR A 19 -15.00 -3.05 8.34
N THR A 20 -14.87 -3.32 7.05
CA THR A 20 -15.30 -2.39 6.00
C THR A 20 -15.47 -3.11 4.66
N GLU A 21 -16.54 -2.77 3.95
CA GLU A 21 -16.87 -3.36 2.66
C GLU A 21 -15.96 -2.83 1.54
N ASP A 22 -15.50 -1.58 1.63
CA ASP A 22 -14.62 -0.93 0.64
C ASP A 22 -13.37 -0.32 1.28
N LEU A 23 -12.21 -0.93 1.00
CA LEU A 23 -10.91 -0.37 1.38
C LEU A 23 -10.28 0.50 0.30
N ALA A 24 -10.79 0.49 -0.93
CA ALA A 24 -10.09 1.02 -2.10
C ALA A 24 -9.72 2.50 -1.93
N THR A 25 -10.65 3.29 -1.42
CA THR A 25 -10.44 4.73 -1.18
C THR A 25 -9.34 4.98 -0.15
N HIS A 26 -9.34 4.23 0.96
CA HIS A 26 -8.35 4.38 2.03
C HIS A 26 -6.97 3.90 1.60
N VAL A 27 -6.89 2.76 0.92
CA VAL A 27 -5.64 2.20 0.40
C VAL A 27 -5.02 3.13 -0.63
N ARG A 28 -5.80 3.63 -1.58
CA ARG A 28 -5.33 4.59 -2.59
C ARG A 28 -4.77 5.85 -1.93
N ARG A 29 -5.51 6.46 -0.99
CA ARG A 29 -5.06 7.66 -0.28
C ARG A 29 -3.73 7.43 0.46
N ASN A 30 -3.60 6.31 1.16
CA ASN A 30 -2.40 6.01 1.93
C ASN A 30 -1.20 5.71 1.03
N ALA A 31 -1.40 4.96 -0.06
CA ALA A 31 -0.36 4.69 -1.05
C ALA A 31 0.16 5.98 -1.70
N LEU A 32 -0.73 6.90 -2.09
CA LEU A 32 -0.34 8.19 -2.65
C LEU A 32 0.46 9.03 -1.64
N ARG A 33 0.07 9.06 -0.35
CA ARG A 33 0.82 9.76 0.69
C ARG A 33 2.24 9.21 0.87
N VAL A 34 2.42 7.90 0.79
CA VAL A 34 3.75 7.28 0.84
C VAL A 34 4.55 7.70 -0.39
N ALA A 35 3.94 7.68 -1.58
CA ALA A 35 4.59 8.07 -2.81
C ALA A 35 5.08 9.52 -2.79
N GLU A 36 4.25 10.46 -2.31
CA GLU A 36 4.61 11.88 -2.21
C GLU A 36 5.80 12.15 -1.28
N VAL A 37 5.93 11.38 -0.21
CA VAL A 37 6.92 11.64 0.84
C VAL A 37 8.22 10.87 0.62
N TRP A 38 8.15 9.67 0.04
CA TRP A 38 9.27 8.72 0.05
C TRP A 38 9.71 8.22 -1.32
N MET A 39 8.94 8.45 -2.39
CA MET A 39 9.24 7.85 -3.70
C MET A 39 9.82 8.84 -4.71
N ASP A 40 10.10 10.08 -4.32
CA ASP A 40 10.77 11.10 -5.16
C ASP A 40 10.28 11.06 -6.62
N GLU A 41 11.16 10.93 -7.62
CA GLU A 41 10.79 10.87 -9.04
C GLU A 41 10.00 9.60 -9.42
N TYR A 42 10.14 8.52 -8.64
CA TYR A 42 9.45 7.25 -8.86
C TYR A 42 7.96 7.31 -8.50
N LYS A 43 7.48 8.37 -7.83
CA LYS A 43 6.04 8.56 -7.57
C LYS A 43 5.20 8.64 -8.85
N SER A 44 5.81 9.00 -9.97
CA SER A 44 5.22 8.98 -11.31
C SER A 44 4.66 7.60 -11.70
N HIS A 45 5.34 6.51 -11.32
CA HIS A 45 4.86 5.14 -11.55
C HIS A 45 3.63 4.81 -10.71
N VAL A 46 3.55 5.33 -9.49
CA VAL A 46 2.37 5.17 -8.63
C VAL A 46 1.19 5.92 -9.24
N TYR A 47 1.37 7.16 -9.70
CA TYR A 47 0.30 7.90 -10.36
C TYR A 47 -0.22 7.19 -11.62
N MET A 48 0.68 6.64 -12.44
CA MET A 48 0.31 5.86 -13.61
C MET A 48 -0.52 4.63 -13.22
N ALA A 49 -0.09 3.86 -12.23
CA ALA A 49 -0.81 2.67 -11.77
C ALA A 49 -2.22 3.00 -11.22
N TRP A 50 -2.38 4.18 -10.64
CA TRP A 50 -3.64 4.63 -10.06
C TRP A 50 -4.42 5.61 -10.94
N ASN A 51 -4.03 5.81 -12.20
CA ASN A 51 -4.66 6.75 -13.15
C ASN A 51 -4.85 8.17 -12.56
N VAL A 52 -3.86 8.64 -11.79
CA VAL A 52 -3.86 9.99 -11.23
C VAL A 52 -3.36 10.95 -12.32
N PRO A 53 -4.06 12.06 -12.60
CA PRO A 53 -3.60 13.07 -13.55
C PRO A 53 -2.23 13.62 -13.12
N GLN A 54 -1.25 13.56 -14.02
CA GLN A 54 0.05 14.19 -13.81
C GLN A 54 -0.05 15.66 -14.23
N GLN A 55 0.45 16.56 -13.37
CA GLN A 55 0.58 17.99 -13.66
C GLN A 55 1.82 18.26 -14.49
#